data_AF-A0A9N9E8Q1-F1
#
_entry.id   AF-A0A9N9E8Q1-F1
#
_cell.length_a   1.000
_cell.length_b   1.000
_cell.length_c   1.000
_cell.angle_alpha   90.00
_cell.angle_beta   90.00
_cell.angle_gamma   90.00
#
_symmetry.space_group_name_H-M   'P 1'
#
loop_
_entity.id
_entity.type
_entity.pdbx_description
1 polymer ?
#
loop_
_entity_poly.entity_id
_entity_poly.type
_entity_poly.pdbx_seq_one_letter_code
_entity_poly.pdbx_strand_id
1 'polypeptide(L)'
;YAMYNIWVVFTFVALWHDISLKLLTWGWLISLFILPELIVTSLFTEKKFGDKPYYRHVCACGAVLNLLFMVFANLVGFVVGLDGVWDILKLIFMTVEGVQFFVLSFMALFTATQIMFEIREEEKRRNIDRNRS
;
A
#
# COMPACT_ATOMS: atom_id res chain seq x y z
N TYR A 1 13.29 -40.54 3.57
CA TYR A 1 12.41 -39.36 3.38
C TYR A 1 12.93 -38.10 4.08
N ALA A 2 13.32 -38.15 5.37
CA ALA A 2 13.87 -36.98 6.08
C ALA A 2 15.18 -36.41 5.48
N MET A 3 16.07 -37.27 4.98
CA MET A 3 17.37 -36.85 4.45
C MET A 3 17.27 -36.03 3.15
N TYR A 4 16.29 -36.33 2.28
CA TYR A 4 16.10 -35.59 1.02
C TYR A 4 15.58 -34.17 1.26
N ASN A 5 14.65 -34.01 2.22
CA ASN A 5 14.13 -32.69 2.60
C ASN A 5 15.23 -31.81 3.20
N ILE A 6 16.19 -32.39 3.92
CA ILE A 6 17.32 -31.62 4.48
C ILE A 6 18.14 -30.97 3.36
N TRP A 7 18.52 -31.69 2.31
CA TRP A 7 19.32 -31.10 1.21
C TRP A 7 18.57 -30.01 0.45
N VAL A 8 17.26 -30.17 0.23
CA VAL A 8 16.41 -29.16 -0.44
C VAL A 8 16.23 -27.93 0.44
N VAL A 9 15.92 -28.10 1.73
CA VAL A 9 15.77 -26.99 2.68
C VAL A 9 17.10 -26.27 2.90
N PHE A 10 18.22 -26.99 2.99
CA PHE A 10 19.54 -26.38 3.22
C PHE A 10 20.04 -25.63 1.98
N THR A 11 19.82 -26.17 0.78
CA THR A 11 20.15 -25.48 -0.48
C THR A 11 19.23 -24.27 -0.71
N PHE A 12 17.94 -24.37 -0.36
CA PHE A 12 17.00 -23.25 -0.36
C PHE A 12 17.42 -22.17 0.63
N VAL A 13 17.79 -22.51 1.87
CA VAL A 13 18.31 -21.58 2.89
C VAL A 13 19.63 -20.94 2.47
N ALA A 14 20.53 -21.69 1.84
CA ALA A 14 21.81 -21.19 1.34
C ALA A 14 21.63 -20.23 0.14
N LEU A 15 20.77 -20.56 -0.83
CA LEU A 15 20.41 -19.68 -1.94
C LEU A 15 19.62 -18.44 -1.46
N TRP A 16 18.82 -18.59 -0.42
CA TRP A 16 18.08 -17.51 0.22
C TRP A 16 19.02 -16.49 0.88
N HIS A 17 20.11 -16.91 1.52
CA HIS A 17 21.05 -15.99 2.16
C HIS A 17 21.74 -15.02 1.17
N ASP A 18 21.95 -15.43 -0.10
CA ASP A 18 22.61 -14.62 -1.13
C ASP A 18 21.67 -13.80 -2.03
N ILE A 19 20.45 -14.28 -2.32
CA ILE A 19 19.52 -13.61 -3.27
C ILE A 19 18.35 -12.88 -2.57
N SER A 20 18.03 -13.21 -1.32
CA SER A 20 16.71 -12.89 -0.77
C SER A 20 16.65 -11.98 0.45
N LEU A 21 17.73 -11.76 1.22
CA LEU A 21 17.61 -10.94 2.43
C LEU A 21 17.06 -9.56 2.08
N LYS A 22 17.41 -9.00 0.92
CA LYS A 22 16.79 -7.78 0.37
C LYS A 22 15.31 -7.92 0.01
N LEU A 23 14.89 -8.97 -0.69
CA LEU A 23 13.46 -9.18 -1.03
C LEU A 23 12.60 -9.54 0.18
N LEU A 24 13.14 -10.30 1.13
CA LEU A 24 12.49 -10.66 2.38
C LEU A 24 12.36 -9.45 3.29
N THR A 25 13.44 -8.70 3.52
CA THR A 25 13.38 -7.45 4.30
C THR A 25 12.45 -6.44 3.64
N TRP A 26 12.42 -6.37 2.30
CA TRP A 26 11.47 -5.55 1.57
C TRP A 26 10.02 -6.01 1.76
N GLY A 27 9.72 -7.29 1.57
CA GLY A 27 8.39 -7.85 1.79
C GLY A 27 7.94 -7.72 3.25
N TRP A 28 8.86 -7.86 4.20
CA TRP A 28 8.62 -7.61 5.63
C TRP A 28 8.35 -6.14 5.92
N LEU A 29 9.10 -5.23 5.29
CA LEU A 29 8.94 -3.79 5.45
C LEU A 29 7.59 -3.34 4.88
N ILE A 30 7.23 -3.80 3.68
CA ILE A 30 5.87 -3.64 3.12
C ILE A 30 4.81 -4.19 4.08
N SER A 31 4.97 -5.42 4.57
CA SER A 31 3.98 -6.04 5.46
C SER A 31 3.83 -5.25 6.76
N LEU A 32 4.91 -4.69 7.30
CA LEU A 32 4.91 -3.85 8.50
C LEU A 32 4.26 -2.48 8.25
N PHE A 33 4.39 -1.92 7.05
CA PHE A 33 3.71 -0.67 6.65
C PHE A 33 2.22 -0.87 6.30
N ILE A 34 1.84 -2.03 5.75
CA ILE A 34 0.44 -2.38 5.45
C ILE A 34 -0.34 -2.76 6.73
N LEU A 35 0.32 -3.33 7.73
CA LEU A 35 -0.29 -3.72 9.01
C LEU A 35 -1.09 -2.60 9.72
N PRO A 36 -0.53 -1.39 9.96
CA PRO A 36 -1.28 -0.30 10.57
C PRO A 36 -2.46 0.14 9.69
N GLU A 37 -2.36 0.04 8.37
CA GLU A 37 -3.45 0.36 7.45
C GLU A 37 -4.61 -0.63 7.54
N LEU A 38 -4.32 -1.93 7.62
CA LEU A 38 -5.34 -2.96 7.86
C LEU A 38 -6.00 -2.80 9.23
N ILE A 39 -5.24 -2.41 10.25
CA ILE A 39 -5.76 -2.13 11.60
C ILE A 39 -6.66 -0.89 11.57
N VAL A 40 -6.22 0.20 10.93
CA VAL A 40 -7.02 1.42 10.78
C VAL A 40 -8.28 1.12 9.99
N THR A 41 -8.18 0.43 8.86
CA THR A 41 -9.33 0.07 8.02
C THR A 41 -10.27 -0.88 8.75
N SER A 42 -9.77 -1.84 9.52
CA SER A 42 -10.59 -2.75 10.34
C SER A 42 -11.31 -2.00 11.48
N LEU A 43 -10.61 -1.11 12.19
CA LEU A 43 -11.20 -0.25 13.22
C LEU A 43 -12.22 0.73 12.64
N PHE A 44 -12.02 1.20 11.41
CA PHE A 44 -12.95 2.09 10.71
C PHE A 44 -14.08 1.33 9.97
N THR A 45 -13.98 0.02 9.73
CA THR A 45 -14.95 -0.71 8.89
C THR A 45 -16.14 -1.27 9.65
N GLU A 46 -16.08 -1.47 10.97
CA GLU A 46 -17.21 -2.09 11.66
C GLU A 46 -18.04 -1.10 12.50
N LYS A 47 -19.24 -0.83 11.98
CA LYS A 47 -20.50 -0.65 12.74
C LYS A 47 -20.98 0.72 13.25
N LYS A 48 -20.25 1.86 13.20
CA LYS A 48 -20.75 3.03 13.98
C LYS A 48 -20.81 4.44 13.39
N PHE A 49 -20.23 4.74 12.23
CA PHE A 49 -20.27 6.13 11.71
C PHE A 49 -21.06 6.24 10.41
N GLY A 50 -22.38 6.07 10.55
CA GLY A 50 -23.35 6.47 9.54
C GLY A 50 -23.37 8.00 9.35
N ASP A 51 -23.49 8.40 8.10
CA ASP A 51 -24.20 9.59 7.64
C ASP A 51 -23.57 10.98 7.83
N LYS A 52 -22.24 11.12 7.65
CA LYS A 52 -21.63 12.45 7.46
C LYS A 52 -20.65 12.52 6.27
N PRO A 53 -20.74 13.54 5.41
CA PRO A 53 -19.83 13.73 4.25
C PRO A 53 -18.36 13.91 4.66
N TYR A 54 -18.10 14.30 5.90
CA TYR A 54 -16.75 14.38 6.47
C TYR A 54 -16.06 13.01 6.54
N TYR A 55 -16.83 11.94 6.76
CA TYR A 55 -16.31 10.57 6.84
C TYR A 55 -15.79 10.07 5.49
N ARG A 56 -16.47 10.44 4.39
CA ARG A 56 -16.05 10.10 3.02
C ARG A 56 -14.72 10.78 2.66
N HIS A 57 -14.49 12.01 3.14
CA HIS A 57 -13.22 12.71 2.93
C HIS A 57 -12.08 12.10 3.74
N VAL A 58 -12.31 11.75 5.02
CA VAL A 58 -11.30 11.08 5.85
C VAL A 58 -10.95 9.70 5.29
N CYS A 59 -11.94 8.94 4.83
CA CYS A 59 -11.74 7.64 4.19
C CYS A 59 -10.98 7.79 2.86
N ALA A 60 -11.31 8.81 2.05
CA ALA A 60 -10.57 9.11 0.82
C ALA A 60 -9.14 9.55 1.08
N CYS A 61 -8.90 10.39 2.09
CA CYS A 61 -7.54 10.73 2.50
C CYS A 61 -6.77 9.49 2.99
N GLY A 62 -7.40 8.61 3.75
CA GLY A 62 -6.80 7.33 4.18
C GLY A 62 -6.43 6.43 3.00
N ALA A 63 -7.33 6.30 2.02
CA ALA A 63 -7.10 5.50 0.82
C ALA A 63 -5.98 6.08 -0.08
N VAL A 64 -5.93 7.40 -0.25
CA VAL A 64 -4.84 8.07 -0.98
C VAL A 64 -3.50 7.88 -0.26
N LEU A 65 -3.48 8.03 1.07
CA LEU A 65 -2.28 7.80 1.87
C LEU A 65 -1.79 6.36 1.75
N ASN A 66 -2.70 5.38 1.76
CA ASN A 66 -2.31 4.00 1.55
C ASN A 66 -1.70 3.77 0.16
N LEU A 67 -2.36 4.28 -0.89
CA LEU A 67 -1.84 4.22 -2.25
C LEU A 67 -0.42 4.82 -2.34
N LEU A 68 -0.20 5.97 -1.71
CA LEU A 68 1.11 6.61 -1.64
C LEU A 68 2.13 5.76 -0.88
N PHE A 69 1.77 5.18 0.26
CA PHE A 69 2.65 4.27 1.00
C PHE A 69 3.03 3.05 0.16
N MET A 70 2.08 2.47 -0.58
CA MET A 70 2.34 1.30 -1.42
C MET A 70 3.24 1.64 -2.62
N VAL A 71 3.03 2.79 -3.27
CA VAL A 71 3.92 3.31 -4.32
C VAL A 71 5.32 3.56 -3.77
N PHE A 72 5.43 4.20 -2.61
CA PHE A 72 6.71 4.48 -1.96
C PHE A 72 7.45 3.19 -1.59
N ALA A 73 6.76 2.22 -0.98
CA ALA A 73 7.37 0.96 -0.58
C ALA A 73 7.84 0.13 -1.78
N ASN A 74 7.11 0.15 -2.90
CA ASN A 74 7.54 -0.48 -4.15
C ASN A 74 8.77 0.22 -4.76
N LEU A 75 8.79 1.56 -4.73
CA LEU A 75 9.91 2.37 -5.23
C LEU A 75 11.19 2.09 -4.43
N VAL A 76 11.09 2.09 -3.10
CA VAL A 76 12.19 1.77 -2.19
C VAL A 76 12.69 0.33 -2.36
N GLY A 77 11.78 -0.61 -2.63
CA GLY A 77 12.13 -2.01 -2.82
C GLY A 77 12.86 -2.36 -4.10
N PHE A 78 12.35 -1.85 -5.22
CA PHE A 78 12.79 -2.31 -6.54
C PHE A 78 13.70 -1.32 -7.25
N VAL A 79 13.55 -0.02 -6.98
CA VAL A 79 14.20 1.02 -7.78
C VAL A 79 15.37 1.64 -7.02
N VAL A 80 15.23 1.88 -5.72
CA VAL A 80 16.10 2.80 -5.00
C VAL A 80 16.94 2.12 -3.91
N GLY A 81 16.41 1.08 -3.26
CA GLY A 81 17.01 0.49 -2.07
C GLY A 81 16.88 1.40 -0.84
N LEU A 82 17.35 0.91 0.32
CA LEU A 82 17.25 1.63 1.60
C LEU A 82 18.12 2.89 1.66
N ASP A 83 19.24 2.91 0.94
CA ASP A 83 20.20 4.02 0.99
C ASP A 83 19.68 5.26 0.26
N GLY A 84 18.94 5.11 -0.83
CA GLY A 84 18.40 6.24 -1.61
C GLY A 84 17.06 6.79 -1.11
N VAL A 85 16.47 6.22 -0.05
CA VAL A 85 15.21 6.72 0.54
C VAL A 85 15.37 8.16 1.02
N TRP A 86 16.49 8.45 1.67
CA TRP A 86 16.80 9.79 2.16
C TRP A 86 17.00 10.79 1.04
N ASP A 87 17.57 10.35 -0.08
CA ASP A 87 17.78 11.21 -1.24
C ASP A 87 16.46 11.52 -1.94
N ILE A 88 15.53 10.56 -2.02
CA ILE A 88 14.16 10.81 -2.52
C ILE A 88 13.40 11.77 -1.62
N LEU A 89 13.45 11.58 -0.30
CA LEU A 89 12.78 12.49 0.63
C LEU A 89 13.34 13.91 0.50
N LYS A 90 14.66 14.06 0.41
CA LYS A 90 15.27 15.35 0.13
C LYS A 90 14.83 15.89 -1.22
N LEU A 91 14.77 15.08 -2.28
CA LEU A 91 14.34 15.51 -3.60
C LEU A 91 12.90 16.05 -3.58
N ILE A 92 11.99 15.33 -2.91
CA ILE A 92 10.57 15.70 -2.80
C ILE A 92 10.41 16.98 -1.97
N PHE A 93 11.09 17.09 -0.82
CA PHE A 93 10.87 18.21 0.12
C PHE A 93 11.76 19.44 -0.14
N MET A 94 12.94 19.28 -0.72
CA MET A 94 13.89 20.38 -0.97
C MET A 94 13.75 20.96 -2.38
N THR A 95 13.08 20.27 -3.31
CA THR A 95 12.93 20.73 -4.70
C THR A 95 11.51 21.19 -4.95
N VAL A 96 11.35 22.39 -5.51
CA VAL A 96 10.03 22.94 -5.88
C VAL A 96 9.31 22.04 -6.87
N GLU A 97 10.03 21.49 -7.85
CA GLU A 97 9.49 20.53 -8.82
C GLU A 97 9.02 19.23 -8.15
N GLY A 98 9.74 18.75 -7.12
CA GLY A 98 9.38 17.56 -6.35
C GLY A 98 8.09 17.76 -5.56
N VAL A 99 7.94 18.92 -4.90
CA VAL A 99 6.70 19.27 -4.19
C VAL A 99 5.53 19.41 -5.17
N GLN A 100 5.74 20.06 -6.32
CA GLN A 100 4.71 20.19 -7.35
C GLN A 100 4.25 18.83 -7.88
N PHE A 101 5.19 17.94 -8.20
CA PHE A 101 4.88 16.57 -8.62
C PHE A 101 4.12 15.80 -7.55
N PHE A 102 4.53 15.92 -6.28
CA PHE A 102 3.86 15.26 -5.16
C PHE A 102 2.43 15.76 -4.97
N VAL A 103 2.21 17.08 -5.02
CA VAL A 103 0.86 17.69 -4.89
C VAL A 103 -0.03 17.29 -6.06
N LEU A 104 0.48 17.34 -7.30
CA LEU A 104 -0.28 16.90 -8.48
C LEU A 104 -0.64 15.41 -8.40
N SER A 105 0.31 14.56 -7.98
CA SER A 105 0.07 13.13 -7.77
C SER A 105 -0.96 12.89 -6.67
N PHE A 106 -0.90 13.62 -5.56
CA PHE A 106 -1.86 13.56 -4.47
C PHE A 106 -3.27 13.93 -4.96
N MET A 107 -3.40 15.02 -5.72
CA MET A 107 -4.67 15.45 -6.30
C MET A 107 -5.22 14.41 -7.29
N ALA A 108 -4.37 13.85 -8.15
CA ALA A 108 -4.77 12.80 -9.09
C ALA A 108 -5.28 11.55 -8.35
N LEU A 109 -4.54 11.06 -7.35
CA LEU A 109 -4.95 9.92 -6.53
C LEU A 109 -6.24 10.23 -5.74
N PHE A 110 -6.39 11.46 -5.26
CA PHE A 110 -7.60 11.89 -4.58
C PHE A 110 -8.81 11.84 -5.51
N THR A 111 -8.71 12.36 -6.73
CA THR A 111 -9.80 12.26 -7.71
C THR A 111 -10.12 10.81 -8.09
N ALA A 112 -9.09 9.97 -8.31
CA ALA A 112 -9.28 8.55 -8.60
C ALA A 112 -10.00 7.81 -7.46
N THR A 113 -9.64 8.12 -6.21
CA THR A 113 -10.27 7.55 -5.02
C THR A 113 -11.72 7.99 -4.88
N GLN A 114 -12.03 9.27 -5.17
CA GLN A 114 -13.41 9.76 -5.18
C GLN A 114 -14.26 9.04 -6.22
N ILE A 115 -13.73 8.81 -7.42
CA ILE A 115 -14.39 8.04 -8.48
C ILE A 115 -14.63 6.59 -8.03
N MET A 116 -13.65 5.95 -7.39
CA MET A 116 -13.77 4.58 -6.90
C MET A 116 -14.88 4.45 -5.85
N PHE A 117 -15.03 5.42 -4.95
CA PHE A 117 -16.15 5.43 -3.99
C PHE A 117 -17.50 5.63 -4.68
N GLU A 118 -17.57 6.49 -5.70
CA GLU A 118 -18.80 6.71 -6.46
C GLU A 118 -19.24 5.42 -7.17
N ILE A 119 -18.32 4.73 -7.84
CA ILE A 119 -18.58 3.43 -8.48
C ILE A 119 -19.11 2.41 -7.46
N ARG A 120 -18.52 2.37 -6.27
CA ARG A 120 -18.93 1.44 -5.21
C ARG A 120 -20.31 1.78 -4.63
N GLU A 121 -20.68 3.05 -4.59
CA GLU A 121 -22.05 3.48 -4.24
C GLU A 121 -23.05 3.14 -5.35
N GLU A 122 -22.68 3.28 -6.62
CA GLU A 122 -23.50 2.87 -7.77
C GLU A 122 -23.75 1.36 -7.78
N GLU A 123 -22.74 0.54 -7.50
CA GLU A 123 -22.86 -0.93 -7.40
C GLU A 123 -23.86 -1.35 -6.31
N LYS A 124 -23.81 -0.69 -5.15
CA LYS A 124 -24.78 -0.88 -4.06
C LYS A 124 -26.20 -0.51 -4.47
N ARG A 125 -26.38 0.60 -5.18
CA ARG A 125 -27.71 1.04 -5.69
C ARG A 125 -28.26 0.08 -6.73
N ARG A 126 -27.39 -0.53 -7.54
CA ARG A 126 -27.76 -1.51 -8.57
C ARG A 126 -28.00 -2.93 -8.04
N ASN A 127 -27.85 -3.18 -6.73
CA ASN A 127 -28.05 -4.50 -6.10
C ASN A 127 -27.28 -5.65 -6.78
N ILE A 128 -26.12 -5.35 -7.40
CA ILE A 128 -25.35 -6.36 -8.15
C ILE A 128 -24.72 -7.42 -7.21
N ASP A 129 -24.56 -7.11 -5.93
CA ASP A 129 -24.08 -8.05 -4.90
C ASP A 129 -24.99 -9.27 -4.69
N ARG A 130 -26.26 -9.25 -5.13
CA ARG A 130 -27.19 -10.39 -4.94
C ARG A 130 -27.28 -11.36 -6.12
N ASN A 131 -26.63 -11.09 -7.26
CA ASN A 131 -26.80 -11.89 -8.49
C ASN A 131 -25.59 -12.79 -8.85
N ARG A 132 -24.65 -13.01 -7.92
CA ARG A 132 -23.51 -13.95 -8.09
C ARG A 132 -23.44 -15.03 -6.99
N SER A 133 -24.59 -15.54 -6.54
CA SER A 133 -24.68 -16.80 -5.77
C SER A 133 -25.30 -17.90 -6.62
#